data_AF-A0A922XBM3-F1
#
_entry.id   AF-A0A922XBM3-F1
#
_cell.length_a   1.000
_cell.length_b   1.000
_cell.length_c   1.000
_cell.angle_alpha   90.00
_cell.angle_beta   90.00
_cell.angle_gamma   90.00
#
_symmetry.space_group_name_H-M   'P 1'
#
loop_
_entity.id
_entity.type
_entity.pdbx_description
1 polymer ?
#
loop_
_entity_poly.entity_id
_entity_poly.type
_entity_poly.pdbx_seq_one_letter_code
_entity_poly.pdbx_strand_id
1 'polypeptide(L)'
;MSTVEVKVPNIGDFKDVEVIELMVKPGDTIKVDQSLVTVESDKASMEIPSTHAGVVKDVSVKVGDKINEGTLLLTVEESGAAAPAAEKPAEKPAAAPTESQAPAKPAPAPAAPAAAAPNASSYSGQVDIDCEMMVLGAGPGGYSAAFRAADLGMNTVLVEKYAALGGVCLNVGCIPSKALLHVAHIMDETAHMADLGVAFAKPQVDIDKLRAHKD
;
A
#
# COMPACT_ATOMS: atom_id res chain seq x y z
N MET A 1 -7.76 -18.91 -36.73
CA MET A 1 -6.66 -18.62 -35.80
C MET A 1 -6.49 -17.12 -35.83
N SER A 2 -7.00 -16.43 -34.82
CA SER A 2 -6.96 -14.96 -34.76
C SER A 2 -5.88 -14.57 -33.76
N THR A 3 -4.79 -14.02 -34.27
CA THR A 3 -3.83 -13.27 -33.47
C THR A 3 -4.43 -11.91 -33.16
N VAL A 4 -4.57 -11.59 -31.87
CA VAL A 4 -5.09 -10.33 -31.37
C VAL A 4 -3.93 -9.53 -30.79
N GLU A 5 -3.75 -8.32 -31.29
CA GLU A 5 -2.77 -7.36 -30.80
C GLU A 5 -3.33 -6.66 -29.55
N VAL A 6 -2.71 -6.89 -28.39
CA VAL A 6 -3.05 -6.19 -27.14
C VAL A 6 -2.23 -4.91 -27.06
N LYS A 7 -2.93 -3.77 -27.09
CA LYS A 7 -2.34 -2.43 -27.01
C LYS A 7 -2.45 -1.86 -25.61
N VAL A 8 -1.57 -0.90 -25.30
CA VAL A 8 -1.63 -0.10 -24.08
C VAL A 8 -2.99 0.61 -23.99
N PRO A 9 -3.83 0.33 -22.95
CA PRO A 9 -5.08 1.05 -22.68
C PRO A 9 -4.81 2.53 -22.39
N ASN A 10 -5.84 3.37 -22.36
CA ASN A 10 -5.67 4.80 -22.03
C ASN A 10 -5.05 4.96 -20.62
N ILE A 11 -3.81 5.46 -20.55
CA ILE A 11 -3.06 5.67 -19.29
C ILE A 11 -3.32 7.08 -18.71
N GLY A 12 -4.29 7.84 -19.22
CA GLY A 12 -4.47 9.25 -18.88
C GLY A 12 -3.44 10.15 -19.60
N ASP A 13 -3.32 11.43 -19.19
CA ASP A 13 -2.48 12.45 -19.86
C ASP A 13 -0.94 12.21 -19.77
N PHE A 14 -0.50 11.03 -19.33
CA PHE A 14 0.92 10.70 -19.16
C PHE A 14 1.54 10.17 -20.45
N LYS A 15 2.64 10.82 -20.87
CA LYS A 15 3.46 10.44 -22.03
C LYS A 15 4.79 9.87 -21.55
N ASP A 16 5.30 8.85 -22.25
CA ASP A 16 6.60 8.20 -22.01
C ASP A 16 6.73 7.52 -20.63
N VAL A 17 5.82 6.58 -20.33
CA VAL A 17 5.84 5.81 -19.08
C VAL A 17 6.79 4.62 -19.19
N GLU A 18 7.61 4.37 -18.15
CA GLU A 18 8.63 3.32 -18.16
C GLU A 18 8.10 1.98 -17.63
N VAL A 19 8.45 0.87 -18.29
CA VAL A 19 8.10 -0.49 -17.85
C VAL A 19 9.07 -0.96 -16.78
N ILE A 20 8.58 -1.14 -15.55
CA ILE A 20 9.41 -1.56 -14.41
C ILE A 20 9.37 -3.07 -14.18
N GLU A 21 8.28 -3.74 -14.56
CA GLU A 21 8.13 -5.18 -14.36
C GLU A 21 7.21 -5.80 -15.42
N LEU A 22 7.64 -6.94 -15.98
CA LEU A 22 6.90 -7.71 -16.96
C LEU A 22 6.38 -8.99 -16.30
N MET A 23 5.07 -9.10 -16.07
CA MET A 23 4.45 -10.21 -15.33
C MET A 23 4.07 -11.40 -16.20
N VAL A 24 4.22 -11.29 -17.52
CA VAL A 24 3.84 -12.33 -18.49
C VAL A 24 5.02 -12.73 -19.37
N LYS A 25 5.20 -14.03 -19.59
CA LYS A 25 6.22 -14.55 -20.50
C LYS A 25 5.59 -15.07 -21.79
N PRO A 26 6.31 -15.08 -22.92
CA PRO A 26 5.87 -15.77 -24.13
C PRO A 26 5.55 -17.24 -23.81
N GLY A 27 4.34 -17.68 -24.13
CA GLY A 27 3.80 -19.01 -23.83
C GLY A 27 2.81 -19.07 -22.66
N ASP A 28 2.68 -17.99 -21.86
CA ASP A 28 1.74 -17.97 -20.73
C ASP A 28 0.30 -17.79 -21.20
N THR A 29 -0.63 -18.44 -20.48
CA THR A 29 -2.07 -18.27 -20.68
C THR A 29 -2.57 -17.11 -19.82
N ILE A 30 -3.01 -16.04 -20.44
CA ILE A 30 -3.55 -14.84 -19.78
C ILE A 30 -5.09 -14.86 -19.79
N LYS A 31 -5.70 -14.33 -18.72
CA LYS A 31 -7.15 -14.10 -18.62
C LYS A 31 -7.48 -12.61 -18.80
N VAL A 32 -8.73 -12.29 -19.13
CA VAL A 32 -9.24 -10.90 -19.09
C VAL A 32 -9.07 -10.36 -17.65
N ASP A 33 -8.65 -9.10 -17.51
CA ASP A 33 -8.33 -8.41 -16.26
C ASP A 33 -7.08 -8.91 -15.50
N GLN A 34 -6.27 -9.79 -16.11
CA GLN A 34 -4.98 -10.19 -15.53
C GLN A 34 -3.91 -9.11 -15.79
N SER A 35 -3.20 -8.66 -14.75
CA SER A 35 -2.10 -7.70 -14.86
C SER A 35 -0.99 -8.23 -15.77
N LEU A 36 -0.65 -7.47 -16.82
CA LEU A 36 0.34 -7.84 -17.83
C LEU A 36 1.70 -7.20 -17.54
N VAL A 37 1.67 -5.90 -17.24
CA VAL A 37 2.87 -5.06 -17.11
C VAL A 37 2.63 -4.01 -16.04
N THR A 38 3.63 -3.77 -15.20
CA THR A 38 3.64 -2.67 -14.23
C THR A 38 4.45 -1.51 -14.80
N VAL A 39 3.83 -0.34 -14.86
CA VAL A 39 4.45 0.87 -15.41
C VAL A 39 4.59 1.93 -14.31
N GLU A 40 5.69 2.67 -14.33
CA GLU A 40 5.96 3.74 -13.36
C GLU A 40 5.88 5.10 -14.04
N SER A 41 5.00 5.96 -13.50
CA SER A 41 4.96 7.39 -13.80
C SER A 41 5.55 8.18 -12.63
N ASP A 42 5.96 9.42 -12.85
CA ASP A 42 6.59 10.37 -11.90
C ASP A 42 5.86 10.52 -10.54
N LYS A 43 4.64 9.97 -10.39
CA LYS A 43 3.87 10.02 -9.14
C LYS A 43 3.24 8.71 -8.68
N ALA A 44 3.18 7.67 -9.51
CA ALA A 44 2.54 6.40 -9.16
C ALA A 44 2.93 5.28 -10.12
N SER A 45 3.06 4.08 -9.56
CA SER A 45 3.06 2.83 -10.32
C SER A 45 1.62 2.40 -10.60
N MET A 46 1.33 2.04 -11.83
CA MET A 46 0.02 1.56 -12.28
C MET A 46 0.18 0.23 -13.01
N GLU A 47 -0.76 -0.68 -12.80
CA GLU A 47 -0.78 -1.97 -13.49
C GLU A 47 -1.66 -1.89 -14.73
N ILE A 48 -1.18 -2.44 -15.85
CA ILE A 48 -1.94 -2.54 -17.10
C ILE A 48 -2.61 -3.92 -17.16
N PRO A 49 -3.95 -4.03 -17.02
CA PRO A 49 -4.66 -5.29 -17.14
C PRO A 49 -4.80 -5.74 -18.60
N SER A 50 -4.95 -7.05 -18.81
CA SER A 50 -5.19 -7.64 -20.13
C SER A 50 -6.61 -7.39 -20.63
N THR A 51 -6.73 -6.90 -21.86
CA THR A 51 -8.02 -6.73 -22.55
C THR A 51 -8.53 -8.02 -23.20
N HIS A 52 -7.70 -9.06 -23.36
CA HIS A 52 -8.04 -10.33 -24.00
C HIS A 52 -7.51 -11.55 -23.24
N ALA A 53 -8.20 -12.69 -23.37
CA ALA A 53 -7.74 -13.97 -22.82
C ALA A 53 -7.18 -14.86 -23.94
N GLY A 54 -6.04 -15.49 -23.71
CA GLY A 54 -5.42 -16.39 -24.68
C GLY A 54 -3.96 -16.69 -24.34
N VAL A 55 -3.23 -17.28 -25.29
CA VAL A 55 -1.82 -17.63 -25.09
C VAL A 55 -0.93 -16.53 -25.66
N VAL A 56 -0.02 -16.00 -24.86
CA VAL A 56 0.94 -14.96 -25.29
C VAL A 56 1.92 -15.58 -26.29
N LYS A 57 1.90 -15.14 -27.55
CA LYS A 57 2.84 -15.64 -28.56
C LYS A 57 4.17 -14.91 -28.52
N ASP A 58 4.10 -13.59 -28.41
CA ASP A 58 5.27 -12.73 -28.47
C ASP A 58 5.03 -11.49 -27.60
N VAL A 59 6.06 -11.09 -26.85
CA VAL A 59 6.06 -9.90 -26.02
C VAL A 59 7.02 -8.90 -26.66
N SER A 60 6.50 -7.78 -27.13
CA SER A 60 7.26 -6.82 -27.93
C SER A 60 7.92 -5.71 -27.08
N VAL A 61 7.79 -5.77 -25.75
CA VAL A 61 8.27 -4.77 -24.80
C VAL A 61 9.19 -5.40 -23.76
N LYS A 62 10.29 -4.74 -23.41
CA LYS A 62 11.24 -5.18 -22.37
C LYS A 62 11.16 -4.29 -21.14
N VAL A 63 11.64 -4.83 -20.01
CA VAL A 63 11.83 -4.04 -18.77
C VAL A 63 12.81 -2.89 -19.06
N GLY A 64 12.39 -1.66 -18.78
CA GLY A 64 13.12 -0.42 -19.06
C GLY A 64 12.71 0.31 -20.35
N ASP A 65 11.80 -0.23 -21.16
CA ASP A 65 11.32 0.45 -22.37
C ASP A 65 10.26 1.52 -22.03
N LYS A 66 10.26 2.61 -22.81
CA LYS A 66 9.27 3.69 -22.74
C LYS A 66 8.08 3.38 -23.63
N ILE A 67 6.89 3.33 -23.06
CA ILE A 67 5.65 3.03 -23.79
C ILE A 67 4.64 4.18 -23.68
N ASN A 68 3.87 4.36 -24.75
CA ASN A 68 2.83 5.38 -24.88
C ASN A 68 1.46 4.72 -25.14
N GLU A 69 0.37 5.46 -24.94
CA GLU A 69 -0.98 5.00 -25.29
C GLU A 69 -1.04 4.44 -26.71
N GLY A 70 -1.63 3.25 -26.87
CA GLY A 70 -1.77 2.58 -28.16
C GLY A 70 -0.52 1.83 -28.66
N THR A 71 0.58 1.81 -27.89
CA THR A 71 1.76 0.97 -28.22
C THR A 71 1.40 -0.51 -28.11
N LEU A 72 1.96 -1.34 -28.98
CA LEU A 72 1.76 -2.80 -28.95
C LEU A 72 2.52 -3.40 -27.75
N LEU A 73 1.80 -4.02 -26.80
CA LEU A 73 2.41 -4.69 -25.65
C LEU A 73 2.77 -6.14 -25.98
N LEU A 74 1.80 -6.88 -26.51
CA LEU A 74 1.94 -8.31 -26.77
C LEU A 74 0.92 -8.80 -27.80
N THR A 75 1.26 -9.89 -28.47
CA THR A 75 0.36 -10.58 -29.40
C THR A 75 -0.17 -11.85 -28.76
N VAL A 76 -1.49 -11.96 -28.65
CA VAL A 76 -2.19 -13.12 -28.06
C VAL A 76 -2.79 -13.96 -29.18
N GLU A 77 -2.70 -15.28 -29.09
CA GLU A 77 -3.51 -16.17 -29.91
C GLU A 77 -4.79 -16.55 -29.16
N GLU A 78 -5.94 -16.15 -29.71
CA GLU A 78 -7.24 -16.62 -29.23
C GLU A 78 -7.49 -18.04 -29.75
N SER A 79 -7.61 -18.99 -28.82
CA SER A 79 -8.19 -20.31 -29.09
C SER A 79 -9.71 -20.15 -29.22
N GLY A 80 -10.18 -20.16 -30.46
CA GLY A 80 -11.60 -20.05 -30.76
C GLY A 80 -12.40 -21.32 -30.44
N ALA A 81 -13.53 -21.08 -29.75
CA ALA A 81 -14.82 -21.79 -29.74
C ALA A 81 -15.06 -22.96 -28.76
N ALA A 82 -16.00 -22.74 -27.81
CA ALA A 82 -17.32 -23.38 -27.88
C ALA A 82 -18.38 -22.65 -27.00
N ALA A 83 -19.62 -22.76 -27.49
CA ALA A 83 -20.87 -22.05 -27.21
C ALA A 83 -21.55 -22.36 -25.84
N PRO A 84 -22.62 -21.62 -25.46
CA PRO A 84 -23.20 -21.60 -24.12
C PRO A 84 -24.26 -22.71 -23.89
N ALA A 85 -24.45 -23.11 -22.63
CA ALA A 85 -25.56 -23.96 -22.19
C ALA A 85 -26.09 -23.50 -20.80
N ALA A 86 -27.41 -23.58 -20.65
CA ALA A 86 -28.24 -22.93 -19.65
C ALA A 86 -28.54 -23.77 -18.38
N GLU A 87 -28.85 -23.06 -17.28
CA GLU A 87 -29.76 -23.32 -16.11
C GLU A 87 -29.76 -24.70 -15.41
N LYS A 88 -29.83 -24.85 -14.07
CA LYS A 88 -30.79 -24.34 -13.06
C LYS A 88 -30.32 -24.77 -11.60
N PRO A 89 -31.03 -24.56 -10.46
CA PRO A 89 -30.52 -23.94 -9.22
C PRO A 89 -30.63 -24.79 -7.92
N ALA A 90 -30.41 -24.15 -6.74
CA ALA A 90 -30.57 -24.59 -5.32
C ALA A 90 -29.33 -25.24 -4.68
N GLU A 91 -28.96 -25.10 -3.39
CA GLU A 91 -29.41 -24.35 -2.21
C GLU A 91 -28.23 -24.34 -1.18
N LYS A 92 -28.28 -23.45 -0.18
CA LYS A 92 -27.38 -23.24 1.01
C LYS A 92 -27.19 -24.54 1.86
N PRO A 93 -26.36 -24.67 2.95
CA PRO A 93 -25.55 -23.67 3.69
C PRO A 93 -24.19 -24.13 4.34
N ALA A 94 -23.52 -23.15 4.98
CA ALA A 94 -22.74 -23.25 6.25
C ALA A 94 -21.19 -23.35 6.25
N ALA A 95 -20.60 -22.21 6.66
CA ALA A 95 -19.65 -21.97 7.77
C ALA A 95 -18.30 -22.74 7.91
N ALA A 96 -17.26 -21.88 8.04
CA ALA A 96 -16.04 -22.01 8.86
C ALA A 96 -14.79 -22.66 8.19
N PRO A 97 -13.58 -22.37 8.68
CA PRO A 97 -12.69 -21.35 8.14
C PRO A 97 -11.41 -21.96 7.58
N THR A 98 -11.03 -21.62 6.34
CA THR A 98 -9.79 -22.11 5.75
C THR A 98 -8.68 -21.09 5.93
N GLU A 99 -7.73 -21.49 6.78
CA GLU A 99 -6.33 -21.08 6.92
C GLU A 99 -5.81 -20.08 5.86
N SER A 100 -5.44 -18.90 6.35
CA SER A 100 -4.59 -17.95 5.64
C SER A 100 -3.21 -18.60 5.44
N GLN A 101 -2.97 -19.11 4.24
CA GLN A 101 -1.62 -19.44 3.78
C GLN A 101 -0.87 -18.14 3.58
N ALA A 102 0.15 -17.94 4.43
CA ALA A 102 1.11 -16.86 4.32
C ALA A 102 1.79 -16.88 2.94
N PRO A 103 1.86 -15.75 2.22
CA PRO A 103 2.68 -15.64 1.02
C PRO A 103 4.14 -15.97 1.32
N ALA A 104 4.71 -16.84 0.49
CA ALA A 104 6.09 -17.28 0.55
C ALA A 104 7.06 -16.09 0.51
N LYS A 105 7.96 -16.08 1.48
CA LYS A 105 9.08 -15.15 1.64
C LYS A 105 9.96 -15.15 0.37
N PRO A 106 10.20 -14.01 -0.29
CA PRO A 106 11.17 -13.92 -1.39
C PRO A 106 12.56 -14.36 -0.92
N ALA A 107 13.25 -15.11 -1.78
CA ALA A 107 14.61 -15.59 -1.55
C ALA A 107 15.58 -14.40 -1.33
N PRO A 108 16.48 -14.46 -0.33
CA PRO A 108 17.37 -13.36 -0.02
C PRO A 108 18.38 -13.16 -1.15
N ALA A 109 18.44 -11.93 -1.66
CA ALA A 109 19.53 -11.47 -2.51
C ALA A 109 20.90 -11.65 -1.81
N PRO A 110 22.00 -11.87 -2.55
CA PRO A 110 23.33 -12.01 -1.97
C PRO A 110 23.66 -10.79 -1.09
N ALA A 111 23.81 -11.02 0.21
CA ALA A 111 24.19 -10.00 1.16
C ALA A 111 25.57 -9.46 0.78
N ALA A 112 25.64 -8.16 0.50
CA ALA A 112 26.90 -7.44 0.49
C ALA A 112 27.61 -7.66 1.84
N PRO A 113 28.93 -7.88 1.87
CA PRO A 113 29.65 -8.10 3.11
C PRO A 113 29.39 -6.93 4.06
N ALA A 114 28.76 -7.22 5.19
CA ALA A 114 28.49 -6.25 6.23
C ALA A 114 29.81 -5.61 6.64
N ALA A 115 29.92 -4.30 6.42
CA ALA A 115 31.02 -3.52 6.96
C ALA A 115 31.07 -3.77 8.47
N ALA A 116 32.24 -4.13 8.99
CA ALA A 116 32.42 -4.38 10.42
C ALA A 116 31.94 -3.15 11.20
N ALA A 117 30.93 -3.36 12.06
CA ALA A 117 30.46 -2.33 12.96
C ALA A 117 31.65 -1.82 13.81
N PRO A 118 31.78 -0.51 14.03
CA PRO A 118 32.85 0.01 14.87
C PRO A 118 32.77 -0.60 16.28
N ASN A 119 33.93 -1.00 16.81
CA ASN A 119 34.03 -1.48 18.18
C ASN A 119 33.63 -0.34 19.13
N ALA A 120 32.58 -0.54 19.92
CA ALA A 120 32.17 0.41 20.94
C ALA A 120 33.28 0.60 21.98
N SER A 121 33.52 1.85 22.38
CA SER A 121 34.38 2.19 23.50
C SER A 121 33.79 1.65 24.81
N SER A 122 34.61 1.05 25.67
CA SER A 122 34.18 0.63 27.01
C SER A 122 34.23 1.80 27.99
N TYR A 123 33.17 1.95 28.79
CA TYR A 123 33.10 2.89 29.90
C TYR A 123 33.25 2.12 31.22
N SER A 124 34.12 2.59 32.13
CA SER A 124 34.43 1.92 33.40
C SER A 124 34.09 2.77 34.64
N GLY A 125 33.35 3.87 34.45
CA GLY A 125 32.88 4.72 35.54
C GLY A 125 31.62 4.17 36.22
N GLN A 126 31.08 4.94 37.16
CA GLN A 126 29.78 4.64 37.78
C GLN A 126 28.65 4.88 36.77
N VAL A 127 27.63 4.03 36.82
CA VAL A 127 26.45 4.03 35.94
C VAL A 127 25.19 4.15 36.80
N ASP A 128 24.35 5.15 36.51
CA ASP A 128 23.11 5.37 37.25
C ASP A 128 21.99 4.40 36.85
N ILE A 129 21.92 4.06 35.55
CA ILE A 129 20.91 3.17 34.97
C ILE A 129 21.57 2.27 33.93
N ASP A 130 21.35 0.96 34.05
CA ASP A 130 21.81 -0.06 33.11
C ASP A 130 20.61 -0.71 32.41
N CYS A 131 20.73 -0.93 31.10
CA CYS A 131 19.69 -1.53 30.27
C CYS A 131 20.28 -2.21 29.03
N GLU A 132 19.61 -3.25 28.54
CA GLU A 132 19.98 -3.95 27.31
C GLU A 132 19.56 -3.17 26.06
N MET A 133 18.46 -2.40 26.16
CA MET A 133 17.94 -1.58 25.08
C MET A 133 17.60 -0.18 25.60
N MET A 134 18.23 0.85 25.05
CA MET A 134 17.84 2.24 25.25
C MET A 134 17.17 2.78 24.00
N VAL A 135 15.94 3.28 24.13
CA VAL A 135 15.23 3.97 23.06
C VAL A 135 15.20 5.46 23.35
N LEU A 136 15.70 6.28 22.41
CA LEU A 136 15.66 7.74 22.51
C LEU A 136 14.50 8.31 21.69
N GLY A 137 13.50 8.83 22.40
CA GLY A 137 12.28 9.44 21.87
C GLY A 137 11.08 8.50 21.93
N ALA A 138 9.94 8.99 22.42
CA ALA A 138 8.70 8.22 22.59
C ALA A 138 7.68 8.49 21.48
N GLY A 139 8.14 8.73 20.25
CA GLY A 139 7.28 8.76 19.06
C GLY A 139 6.82 7.36 18.63
N PRO A 140 6.02 7.24 17.56
CA PRO A 140 5.49 5.96 17.08
C PRO A 140 6.56 4.90 16.84
N GLY A 141 7.70 5.26 16.25
CA GLY A 141 8.82 4.31 16.12
C GLY A 141 9.45 3.93 17.46
N GLY A 142 9.62 4.91 18.35
CA GLY A 142 10.31 4.72 19.63
C GLY A 142 9.52 3.88 20.62
N TYR A 143 8.29 4.28 20.97
CA TYR A 143 7.51 3.49 21.92
C TYR A 143 7.20 2.08 21.37
N SER A 144 7.02 1.93 20.05
CA SER A 144 6.80 0.60 19.45
C SER A 144 8.04 -0.29 19.55
N ALA A 145 9.23 0.26 19.32
CA ALA A 145 10.48 -0.45 19.52
C ALA A 145 10.70 -0.82 20.99
N ALA A 146 10.42 0.12 21.91
CA ALA A 146 10.55 -0.10 23.34
C ALA A 146 9.60 -1.20 23.85
N PHE A 147 8.32 -1.14 23.48
CA PHE A 147 7.36 -2.17 23.84
C PHE A 147 7.72 -3.52 23.25
N ARG A 148 8.15 -3.56 21.99
CA ARG A 148 8.57 -4.82 21.37
C ARG A 148 9.79 -5.43 22.05
N ALA A 149 10.77 -4.61 22.44
CA ALA A 149 11.96 -5.06 23.18
C ALA A 149 11.57 -5.60 24.57
N ALA A 150 10.68 -4.90 25.28
CA ALA A 150 10.14 -5.37 26.56
C ALA A 150 9.38 -6.70 26.41
N ASP A 151 8.56 -6.86 25.36
CA ASP A 151 7.85 -8.12 25.06
C ASP A 151 8.81 -9.28 24.76
N LEU A 152 10.03 -9.00 24.30
CA LEU A 152 11.10 -9.98 24.12
C LEU A 152 11.88 -10.29 25.41
N GLY A 153 11.51 -9.66 26.52
CA GLY A 153 12.15 -9.83 27.82
C GLY A 153 13.38 -8.96 28.04
N MET A 154 13.65 -7.98 27.16
CA MET A 154 14.81 -7.10 27.33
C MET A 154 14.57 -6.06 28.42
N ASN A 155 15.56 -5.82 29.29
CA ASN A 155 15.55 -4.67 30.19
C ASN A 155 15.68 -3.38 29.36
N THR A 156 14.56 -2.67 29.20
CA THR A 156 14.42 -1.59 28.22
C THR A 156 14.15 -0.25 28.88
N VAL A 157 14.91 0.79 28.52
CA VAL A 157 14.72 2.17 28.98
C VAL A 157 14.28 3.04 27.80
N LEU A 158 13.16 3.75 27.97
CA LEU A 158 12.67 4.74 27.01
C LEU A 158 12.94 6.14 27.57
N VAL A 159 13.66 6.96 26.82
CA VAL A 159 13.99 8.34 27.20
C VAL A 159 13.21 9.30 26.31
N GLU A 160 12.38 10.14 26.93
CA GLU A 160 11.62 11.19 26.25
C GLU A 160 11.84 12.51 26.99
N LYS A 161 12.01 13.61 26.24
CA LYS A 161 12.23 14.93 26.81
C LYS A 161 10.93 15.59 27.30
N TYR A 162 9.78 15.16 26.76
CA TYR A 162 8.46 15.63 27.17
C TYR A 162 7.81 14.68 28.19
N ALA A 163 6.85 15.22 28.97
CA ALA A 163 6.10 14.40 29.92
C ALA A 163 5.11 13.44 29.23
N ALA A 164 4.64 13.78 28.02
CA ALA A 164 3.69 12.98 27.25
C ALA A 164 4.41 12.06 26.24
N LEU A 165 3.93 10.82 26.11
CA LEU A 165 4.37 9.87 25.08
C LEU A 165 3.61 10.07 23.77
N GLY A 166 3.93 9.28 22.74
CA GLY A 166 3.27 9.30 21.43
C GLY A 166 3.88 10.28 20.42
N GLY A 167 4.82 11.12 20.88
CA GLY A 167 5.61 12.04 20.07
C GLY A 167 4.76 12.97 19.19
N VAL A 168 5.29 13.32 18.02
CA VAL A 168 4.60 14.23 17.08
C VAL A 168 3.26 13.66 16.62
N CYS A 169 3.21 12.35 16.32
CA CYS A 169 2.02 11.71 15.76
C CYS A 169 0.78 11.92 16.65
N LEU A 170 0.91 11.61 17.95
CA LEU A 170 -0.19 11.72 18.91
C LEU A 170 -0.46 13.16 19.32
N ASN A 171 0.57 13.93 19.65
CA ASN A 171 0.37 15.20 20.37
C ASN A 171 0.14 16.39 19.44
N VAL A 172 0.82 16.46 18.30
CA VAL A 172 0.87 17.68 17.46
C VAL A 172 0.91 17.38 15.95
N GLY A 173 0.38 16.22 15.55
CA GLY A 173 0.52 15.72 14.19
C GLY A 173 -0.73 15.01 13.72
N CYS A 174 -0.61 13.72 13.46
CA CYS A 174 -1.66 12.93 12.83
C CYS A 174 -2.96 12.95 13.64
N ILE A 175 -2.92 12.61 14.92
CA ILE A 175 -4.15 12.44 15.70
C ILE A 175 -4.98 13.74 15.78
N PRO A 176 -4.44 14.90 16.23
CA PRO A 176 -5.24 16.12 16.29
C PRO A 176 -5.65 16.62 14.90
N SER A 177 -4.82 16.43 13.87
CA SER A 177 -5.21 16.82 12.50
C SER A 177 -6.37 15.99 11.96
N LYS A 178 -6.38 14.66 12.18
CA LYS A 178 -7.49 13.80 11.72
C LYS A 178 -8.77 14.07 12.51
N ALA A 179 -8.69 14.39 13.79
CA ALA A 179 -9.85 14.81 14.58
C ALA A 179 -10.50 16.07 13.98
N LEU A 180 -9.71 17.08 13.64
CA LEU A 180 -10.22 18.32 13.02
C LEU A 180 -10.72 18.09 11.58
N LEU A 181 -10.01 17.30 10.77
CA LEU A 181 -10.44 16.96 9.41
C LEU A 181 -11.77 16.21 9.40
N HIS A 182 -12.02 15.36 10.39
CA HIS A 182 -13.30 14.67 10.51
C HIS A 182 -14.45 15.65 10.77
N VAL A 183 -14.26 16.63 11.67
CA VAL A 183 -15.27 17.67 11.92
C VAL A 183 -15.52 18.49 10.65
N ALA A 184 -14.47 18.90 9.95
CA ALA A 184 -14.59 19.63 8.69
C ALA A 184 -15.34 18.81 7.63
N HIS A 185 -15.02 17.53 7.51
CA HIS A 185 -15.71 16.63 6.58
C HIS A 185 -17.21 16.53 6.85
N ILE A 186 -17.63 16.42 8.13
CA ILE A 186 -19.06 16.43 8.49
C ILE A 186 -19.72 17.77 8.12
N MET A 187 -19.03 18.89 8.32
CA MET A 187 -19.54 20.21 7.92
C MET A 187 -19.76 20.29 6.40
N ASP A 188 -18.86 19.71 5.61
CA ASP A 188 -18.98 19.66 4.15
C ASP A 188 -20.12 18.71 3.73
N GLU A 189 -20.20 17.50 4.29
CA GLU A 189 -21.28 16.54 4.00
C GLU A 189 -22.66 17.13 4.33
N THR A 190 -22.80 17.79 5.48
CA THR A 190 -24.07 18.43 5.86
C THR A 190 -24.44 19.59 4.94
N ALA A 191 -23.46 20.29 4.36
CA ALA A 191 -23.73 21.30 3.34
C ALA A 191 -24.24 20.66 2.02
N HIS A 192 -23.65 19.55 1.60
CA HIS A 192 -24.04 18.82 0.38
C HIS A 192 -25.44 18.18 0.46
N MET A 193 -25.94 17.88 1.66
CA MET A 193 -27.29 17.32 1.85
C MET A 193 -28.41 18.21 1.30
N ALA A 194 -28.15 19.52 1.12
CA ALA A 194 -29.10 20.43 0.50
C ALA A 194 -29.49 20.00 -0.93
N ASP A 195 -28.54 19.47 -1.70
CA ASP A 195 -28.76 18.98 -3.07
C ASP A 195 -29.66 17.74 -3.10
N LEU A 196 -29.75 17.02 -1.98
CA LEU A 196 -30.60 15.86 -1.77
C LEU A 196 -31.96 16.22 -1.12
N GLY A 197 -32.24 17.52 -0.97
CA GLY A 197 -33.49 18.03 -0.40
C GLY A 197 -33.51 18.14 1.13
N VAL A 198 -32.37 17.96 1.81
CA VAL A 198 -32.25 18.11 3.26
C VAL A 198 -31.36 19.30 3.60
N ALA A 199 -31.99 20.42 3.96
CA ALA A 199 -31.27 21.66 4.25
C ALA A 199 -30.94 21.79 5.75
N PHE A 200 -29.65 21.99 6.04
CA PHE A 200 -29.16 22.40 7.36
C PHE A 200 -28.82 23.90 7.37
N ALA A 201 -28.96 24.55 8.52
CA ALA A 201 -28.42 25.91 8.70
C ALA A 201 -26.89 25.86 8.77
N LYS A 202 -26.22 26.97 8.40
CA LYS A 202 -24.76 27.07 8.54
C LYS A 202 -24.35 26.86 10.01
N PRO A 203 -23.31 26.05 10.28
CA PRO A 203 -22.89 25.77 11.65
C PRO A 203 -22.31 27.02 12.33
N GLN A 204 -22.59 27.17 13.62
CA GLN A 204 -21.87 28.10 14.48
C GLN A 204 -20.69 27.37 15.11
N VAL A 205 -19.48 27.89 14.90
CA VAL A 205 -18.25 27.24 15.34
C VAL A 205 -17.71 27.90 16.60
N ASP A 206 -17.68 27.16 17.70
CA ASP A 206 -16.99 27.51 18.93
C ASP A 206 -15.58 26.89 18.90
N ILE A 207 -14.58 27.74 18.65
CA ILE A 207 -13.19 27.31 18.46
C ILE A 207 -12.59 26.76 19.76
N ASP A 208 -13.00 27.25 20.92
CA ASP A 208 -12.43 26.79 22.19
C ASP A 208 -12.95 25.40 22.53
N LYS A 209 -14.23 25.12 22.28
CA LYS A 209 -14.77 23.75 22.38
C LYS A 209 -14.15 22.81 21.34
N LEU A 210 -13.94 23.28 20.12
CA LEU A 210 -13.30 22.47 19.07
C LEU A 210 -11.83 22.16 19.42
N ARG A 211 -11.11 23.11 20.00
CA ARG A 211 -9.75 22.92 20.49
C ARG A 211 -9.71 21.88 21.62
N ALA A 212 -10.63 21.96 22.57
CA ALA A 212 -10.74 20.98 23.66
C ALA A 212 -11.14 19.57 23.18
N HIS A 213 -11.79 19.45 22.02
CA HIS A 213 -12.17 18.14 21.45
C HIS A 213 -11.01 17.40 20.80
N LYS A 214 -10.04 18.12 20.22
CA LYS A 214 -8.89 17.50 19.52
C LYS A 214 -7.72 17.13 20.44
N ASP A 215 -7.75 17.59 21.69
CA ASP A 215 -6.74 17.35 22.72
C ASP A 215 -7.08 16.07 23.50
#